data_AF-A0A8X6G786-F1
#
_entry.id   AF-A0A8X6G786-F1
#
_cell.length_a   1.000
_cell.length_b   1.000
_cell.length_c   1.000
_cell.angle_alpha   90.00
_cell.angle_beta   90.00
_cell.angle_gamma   90.00
#
_symmetry.space_group_name_H-M   'P 1'
#
loop_
_entity.id
_entity.type
_entity.pdbx_description
1 polymer ?
#
loop_
_entity_poly.entity_id
_entity_poly.type
_entity_poly.pdbx_seq_one_letter_code
_entity_poly.pdbx_strand_id
1 'polypeptide(L)'
;MTYVRHYGRPDLFITFTCNPNWEEIQTLLLPGQQAIHRHDLTARVFKQKLKSLIDFIVKNSIFGITRCWLYTIEWQKRGLPHAHILVWLKDRIRPEEIDQIISAEIPDPLIDQELFDIVTKHMIHGPCGAFNMTSPCMENGKCKKNFPKPHTNDTITDIDGYPMYRRRSTENGGHTFTMRLAELSKSS
;
A
#
# COMPACT_ATOMS: atom_id res chain seq x y z
N MET A 1 -20.90 9.08 -13.14
CA MET A 1 -20.53 9.05 -11.71
C MET A 1 -21.76 9.25 -10.83
N THR A 2 -22.47 8.18 -10.49
CA THR A 2 -23.68 8.25 -9.63
C THR A 2 -23.34 8.17 -8.14
N TYR A 3 -22.28 7.43 -7.78
CA TYR A 3 -21.90 7.18 -6.39
C TYR A 3 -21.43 8.43 -5.64
N VAL A 4 -20.48 9.21 -6.17
CA VAL A 4 -20.02 10.46 -5.51
C VAL A 4 -21.16 11.48 -5.38
N ARG A 5 -22.06 11.53 -6.37
CA ARG A 5 -23.25 12.39 -6.30
C ARG A 5 -24.22 11.95 -5.19
N HIS A 6 -24.32 10.65 -4.91
CA HIS A 6 -25.27 10.11 -3.95
C HIS A 6 -24.70 9.97 -2.53
N TYR A 7 -23.40 9.65 -2.40
CA TYR A 7 -22.73 9.36 -1.14
C TYR A 7 -21.66 10.39 -0.76
N GLY A 8 -21.37 11.38 -1.61
CA GLY A 8 -20.31 12.37 -1.39
C GLY A 8 -18.90 11.79 -1.63
N ARG A 9 -17.89 12.43 -1.05
CA ARG A 9 -16.49 11.95 -1.12
C ARG A 9 -16.33 10.64 -0.33
N PRO A 10 -15.52 9.67 -0.80
CA PRO A 10 -15.20 8.45 -0.06
C PRO A 10 -14.33 8.78 1.17
N ASP A 11 -14.40 7.93 2.19
CA ASP A 11 -13.59 8.04 3.41
C ASP A 11 -12.20 7.42 3.22
N LEU A 12 -12.15 6.25 2.57
CA LEU A 12 -10.91 5.52 2.34
C LEU A 12 -10.70 5.27 0.85
N PHE A 13 -9.46 5.46 0.42
CA PHE A 13 -8.95 5.00 -0.86
C PHE A 13 -7.83 3.99 -0.62
N ILE A 14 -8.10 2.72 -0.94
CA ILE A 14 -7.19 1.61 -0.68
C ILE A 14 -6.71 1.05 -2.02
N THR A 15 -5.40 0.89 -2.16
CA THR A 15 -4.81 0.16 -3.27
C THR A 15 -4.37 -1.22 -2.79
N PHE A 16 -4.83 -2.27 -3.46
CA PHE A 16 -4.45 -3.65 -3.18
C PHE A 16 -3.76 -4.25 -4.40
N THR A 17 -2.47 -4.57 -4.28
CA THR A 17 -1.63 -5.01 -5.40
C THR A 17 -1.34 -6.51 -5.28
N CYS A 18 -1.43 -7.24 -6.39
CA CYS A 18 -1.04 -8.64 -6.42
C CYS A 18 0.46 -8.83 -6.15
N ASN A 19 0.80 -9.75 -5.25
CA ASN A 19 2.19 -10.18 -5.05
C ASN A 19 2.40 -11.52 -5.77
N PRO A 20 3.29 -11.59 -6.78
CA PRO A 20 3.54 -12.83 -7.51
C PRO A 20 4.18 -13.91 -6.62
N ASN A 21 4.80 -13.51 -5.49
CA ASN A 21 5.47 -14.40 -4.55
C ASN A 21 4.54 -14.97 -3.48
N TRP A 22 3.22 -14.78 -3.58
CA TRP A 22 2.28 -15.47 -2.71
C TRP A 22 2.43 -16.99 -2.83
N GLU A 23 2.44 -17.68 -1.70
CA GLU A 23 2.64 -19.13 -1.62
C GLU A 23 1.64 -19.91 -2.48
N GLU A 24 0.38 -19.46 -2.52
CA GLU A 24 -0.67 -20.08 -3.32
C GLU A 24 -0.41 -19.99 -4.83
N ILE A 25 0.35 -18.99 -5.27
CA ILE A 25 0.83 -18.90 -6.65
C ILE A 25 2.05 -19.81 -6.81
N GLN A 26 3.07 -19.63 -5.98
CA GLN A 26 4.36 -20.32 -6.12
C GLN A 26 4.22 -21.85 -6.09
N THR A 27 3.38 -22.38 -5.21
CA THR A 27 3.15 -23.84 -5.05
C THR A 27 2.51 -24.48 -6.28
N LEU A 28 1.80 -23.69 -7.11
CA LEU A 28 1.09 -24.18 -8.29
C LEU A 28 1.81 -23.88 -9.61
N LEU A 29 3.00 -23.28 -9.55
CA LEU A 29 3.87 -23.10 -10.71
C LEU A 29 4.60 -24.40 -11.04
N LEU A 30 4.61 -24.77 -12.32
CA LEU A 30 5.44 -25.87 -12.80
C LEU A 30 6.91 -25.44 -12.92
N PRO A 31 7.88 -26.37 -12.94
CA PRO A 31 9.30 -26.03 -13.16
C PRO A 31 9.50 -25.14 -14.38
N GLY A 32 10.18 -24.01 -14.20
CA GLY A 32 10.41 -23.00 -15.25
C GLY A 32 9.26 -22.02 -15.51
N GLN A 33 8.10 -22.18 -14.86
CA GLN A 33 7.02 -21.19 -14.92
C GLN A 33 7.28 -20.03 -13.97
N GLN A 34 6.85 -18.83 -14.38
CA GLN A 34 6.76 -17.64 -13.54
C GLN A 34 5.29 -17.28 -13.36
N ALA A 35 4.97 -16.47 -12.35
CA ALA A 35 3.59 -15.99 -12.12
C ALA A 35 3.00 -15.30 -13.37
N ILE A 36 3.84 -14.61 -14.15
CA ILE A 36 3.43 -13.94 -15.40
C ILE A 36 3.06 -14.95 -16.50
N HIS A 37 3.51 -16.20 -16.42
CA HIS A 37 3.14 -17.24 -17.39
C HIS A 37 1.79 -17.88 -17.05
N ARG A 38 1.25 -17.63 -15.85
CA ARG A 38 0.04 -18.24 -15.30
C ARG A 38 -0.95 -17.17 -14.82
N HIS A 39 -1.43 -16.36 -15.77
CA HIS A 39 -2.42 -15.30 -15.49
C HIS A 39 -3.71 -15.85 -14.86
N ASP A 40 -4.12 -17.06 -15.23
CA ASP A 40 -5.27 -17.76 -14.66
C ASP A 40 -5.12 -17.97 -13.15
N LEU A 41 -3.94 -18.43 -12.72
CA LEU A 41 -3.60 -18.67 -11.33
C LEU A 41 -3.51 -17.34 -10.56
N THR A 42 -2.75 -16.39 -11.09
CA THR A 42 -2.59 -15.05 -10.50
C THR A 42 -3.94 -14.35 -10.31
N ALA A 43 -4.81 -14.36 -11.31
CA ALA A 43 -6.15 -13.77 -11.23
C ALA A 43 -7.02 -14.46 -10.17
N ARG A 44 -6.99 -15.79 -10.09
CA ARG A 44 -7.77 -16.57 -9.11
C ARG A 44 -7.34 -16.30 -7.69
N VAL A 45 -6.03 -16.31 -7.41
CA VAL A 45 -5.50 -16.03 -6.07
C VAL A 45 -5.79 -14.58 -5.69
N PHE A 46 -5.52 -13.64 -6.60
CA PHE A 46 -5.82 -12.23 -6.38
C PHE A 46 -7.30 -12.00 -6.05
N LYS A 47 -8.22 -12.59 -6.83
CA LYS A 47 -9.66 -12.44 -6.59
C LYS A 47 -10.09 -12.98 -5.23
N GLN A 48 -9.54 -14.11 -4.79
CA GLN A 48 -9.82 -14.69 -3.49
C GLN A 48 -9.32 -13.79 -2.34
N LYS A 49 -8.07 -13.31 -2.43
CA LYS A 49 -7.51 -12.41 -1.41
C LYS A 49 -8.24 -11.05 -1.39
N LEU A 50 -8.56 -10.50 -2.56
CA LEU A 50 -9.37 -9.28 -2.66
C LEU A 50 -10.76 -9.47 -2.03
N LYS A 51 -11.42 -10.61 -2.30
CA LYS A 51 -12.69 -10.93 -1.65
C LYS A 51 -12.56 -11.02 -0.13
N SER A 52 -11.50 -11.67 0.36
CA SER A 52 -11.22 -11.75 1.79
C SER A 52 -11.01 -10.37 2.42
N LEU A 53 -10.26 -9.48 1.74
CA LEU A 53 -10.04 -8.11 2.19
C LEU A 53 -11.36 -7.31 2.23
N ILE A 54 -12.20 -7.42 1.19
CA ILE A 54 -13.50 -6.75 1.17
C ILE A 54 -14.42 -7.29 2.27
N ASP A 55 -14.46 -8.60 2.48
CA ASP A 55 -15.25 -9.21 3.55
C ASP A 55 -14.74 -8.73 4.93
N PHE A 56 -13.43 -8.62 5.13
CA PHE A 56 -12.83 -8.07 6.35
C PHE A 56 -13.22 -6.60 6.57
N ILE A 57 -13.14 -5.75 5.54
CA ILE A 57 -13.52 -4.33 5.65
C ILE A 57 -15.03 -4.18 5.92
N VAL A 58 -15.86 -4.88 5.16
CA VAL A 58 -17.30 -4.60 5.07
C VAL A 58 -18.12 -5.42 6.07
N LYS A 59 -17.83 -6.73 6.18
CA LYS A 59 -18.61 -7.61 7.07
C LYS A 59 -18.11 -7.52 8.50
N ASN A 60 -16.78 -7.52 8.69
CA ASN A 60 -16.20 -7.40 10.01
C ASN A 60 -16.15 -5.93 10.48
N SER A 61 -16.45 -4.96 9.60
CA SER A 61 -16.60 -3.54 9.93
C SER A 61 -15.38 -2.96 10.66
N ILE A 62 -14.17 -3.34 10.25
CA ILE A 62 -12.92 -2.98 10.96
C ILE A 62 -12.67 -1.45 10.99
N PHE A 63 -13.22 -0.72 10.02
CA PHE A 63 -13.17 0.74 9.96
C PHE A 63 -14.51 1.38 10.35
N GLY A 64 -15.43 0.60 10.94
CA GLY A 64 -16.82 1.00 11.16
C GLY A 64 -17.78 0.48 10.08
N ILE A 65 -19.06 0.81 10.25
CA ILE A 65 -20.14 0.33 9.37
C ILE A 65 -19.96 0.89 7.97
N THR A 66 -19.78 0.01 6.98
CA THR A 66 -19.68 0.43 5.58
C THR A 66 -21.06 0.73 5.01
N ARG A 67 -21.27 1.97 4.54
CA ARG A 67 -22.49 2.41 3.85
C ARG A 67 -22.48 2.00 2.38
N CYS A 68 -21.34 2.15 1.72
CA CYS A 68 -21.14 1.79 0.32
C CYS A 68 -19.66 1.51 0.08
N TRP A 69 -19.36 0.64 -0.87
CA TRP A 69 -17.99 0.42 -1.34
C TRP A 69 -18.03 0.09 -2.82
N LEU A 70 -16.94 0.39 -3.52
CA LEU A 70 -16.72 -0.04 -4.89
C LEU A 70 -15.24 -0.31 -5.10
N TYR A 71 -14.90 -1.14 -6.08
CA TYR A 71 -13.53 -1.22 -6.55
C TYR A 71 -13.48 -1.38 -8.07
N THR A 72 -12.38 -0.91 -8.65
CA THR A 72 -11.97 -1.27 -10.01
C THR A 72 -10.75 -2.16 -9.92
N ILE A 73 -10.62 -3.09 -10.87
CA ILE A 73 -9.40 -3.89 -11.04
C ILE A 73 -8.75 -3.44 -12.33
N GLU A 74 -7.48 -3.12 -12.25
CA GLU A 74 -6.64 -2.73 -13.36
C GLU A 74 -5.44 -3.68 -13.42
N TRP A 75 -4.84 -3.80 -14.59
CA TRP A 75 -3.65 -4.63 -14.79
C TRP A 75 -2.47 -3.71 -15.04
N GLN A 76 -1.50 -3.69 -14.11
CA GLN A 76 -0.30 -2.88 -14.28
C GLN A 76 0.60 -3.45 -15.38
N LYS A 77 1.54 -2.62 -15.85
CA LYS A 77 2.61 -3.07 -16.74
C LYS A 77 3.33 -4.26 -16.06
N ARG A 78 3.53 -5.34 -16.82
CA ARG A 78 3.95 -6.70 -16.39
C ARG A 78 2.82 -7.65 -15.98
N GLY A 79 1.55 -7.26 -16.13
CA GLY A 79 0.42 -8.19 -16.13
C GLY A 79 0.00 -8.67 -14.74
N LEU A 80 0.26 -7.91 -13.68
CA LEU A 80 -0.28 -8.20 -12.35
C LEU A 80 -1.50 -7.33 -12.06
N PRO A 81 -2.58 -7.89 -11.49
CA PRO A 81 -3.76 -7.12 -11.15
C PRO A 81 -3.53 -6.27 -9.89
N HIS A 82 -4.11 -5.08 -9.87
CA HIS A 82 -4.27 -4.26 -8.68
C HIS A 82 -5.70 -3.75 -8.61
N ALA A 83 -6.19 -3.55 -7.38
CA ALA A 83 -7.51 -3.01 -7.13
C ALA A 83 -7.40 -1.61 -6.53
N HIS A 84 -8.22 -0.69 -7.04
CA HIS A 84 -8.50 0.59 -6.42
C HIS A 84 -9.85 0.51 -5.74
N ILE A 85 -9.88 0.60 -4.41
CA ILE A 85 -11.05 0.38 -3.58
C ILE A 85 -11.44 1.73 -2.95
N LEU A 86 -12.70 2.12 -3.10
CA LEU A 86 -13.29 3.26 -2.41
C LEU A 86 -14.31 2.76 -1.39
N VAL A 87 -14.24 3.31 -0.18
CA VAL A 87 -15.16 2.96 0.93
C VAL A 87 -15.82 4.23 1.46
N TRP A 88 -17.14 4.16 1.63
CA TRP A 88 -17.94 5.16 2.33
C TRP A 88 -18.48 4.52 3.61
N LEU A 89 -18.13 5.10 4.74
CA LEU A 89 -18.57 4.68 6.05
C LEU A 89 -19.87 5.40 6.44
N LYS A 90 -20.62 4.80 7.36
CA LYS A 90 -21.82 5.42 7.94
C LYS A 90 -21.41 6.61 8.81
N ASP A 91 -20.41 6.39 9.65
CA ASP A 91 -19.76 7.40 10.48
C ASP A 91 -18.44 7.80 9.82
N ARG A 92 -18.29 9.08 9.48
CA ARG A 92 -17.15 9.60 8.72
C ARG A 92 -15.90 9.63 9.61
N ILE A 93 -14.75 9.30 9.03
CA ILE A 93 -13.45 9.44 9.71
C ILE A 93 -13.18 10.93 9.92
N ARG A 94 -12.93 11.30 11.18
CA ARG A 94 -12.57 12.66 11.56
C ARG A 94 -11.04 12.84 11.51
N PRO A 95 -10.54 14.08 11.33
CA PRO A 95 -9.10 14.34 11.26
C PRO A 95 -8.30 13.74 12.43
N GLU A 96 -8.84 13.80 13.65
CA GLU A 96 -8.24 13.24 14.87
C GLU A 96 -8.14 11.71 14.90
N GLU A 97 -8.86 11.01 14.01
CA GLU A 97 -8.89 9.55 13.91
C GLU A 97 -7.94 9.01 12.83
N ILE A 98 -7.39 9.88 11.97
CA ILE A 98 -6.58 9.45 10.81
C ILE A 98 -5.39 8.60 11.24
N ASP A 99 -4.65 9.04 12.26
CA ASP A 99 -3.43 8.37 12.71
C ASP A 99 -3.70 7.02 13.40
N GLN A 100 -4.96 6.72 13.75
CA GLN A 100 -5.37 5.42 14.28
C GLN A 100 -5.64 4.40 13.15
N ILE A 101 -5.86 4.90 11.94
CA ILE A 101 -6.28 4.10 10.77
C ILE A 101 -5.16 4.02 9.73
N ILE A 102 -4.38 5.08 9.56
CA ILE A 102 -3.33 5.21 8.56
C ILE A 102 -2.02 5.54 9.26
N SER A 103 -0.99 4.75 8.96
CA SER A 103 0.38 5.03 9.39
C SER A 103 1.30 5.16 8.20
N ALA A 104 2.16 6.18 8.23
CA ALA A 104 3.29 6.34 7.31
C ALA A 104 4.65 6.13 8.01
N GLU A 105 4.61 5.55 9.22
CA GLU A 105 5.77 5.27 10.08
C GLU A 105 6.28 3.84 9.86
N ILE A 106 7.56 3.60 10.14
CA ILE A 106 8.10 2.24 10.19
C ILE A 106 7.60 1.59 11.50
N PRO A 107 7.02 0.38 11.47
CA PRO A 107 6.60 -0.32 12.68
C PRO A 107 7.76 -0.53 13.66
N ASP A 108 7.46 -0.68 14.94
CA ASP A 108 8.48 -1.06 15.93
C ASP A 108 8.68 -2.59 15.91
N PRO A 109 9.87 -3.11 15.56
CA PRO A 109 10.12 -4.54 15.55
C PRO A 109 10.01 -5.19 16.95
N LEU A 110 10.16 -4.42 18.03
CA LEU A 110 9.99 -4.93 19.40
C LEU A 110 8.51 -5.11 19.78
N ILE A 111 7.59 -4.42 19.09
CA ILE A 111 6.15 -4.50 19.33
C ILE A 111 5.51 -5.47 18.34
N ASP A 112 5.85 -5.37 17.06
CA ASP A 112 5.28 -6.17 15.97
C ASP A 112 6.33 -6.43 14.89
N GLN A 113 7.14 -7.46 15.13
CA GLN A 113 8.18 -7.91 14.20
C GLN A 113 7.58 -8.34 12.85
N GLU A 114 6.40 -8.97 12.83
CA GLU A 114 5.79 -9.45 11.61
C GLU A 114 5.37 -8.29 10.70
N LEU A 115 4.71 -7.27 11.27
CA LEU A 115 4.35 -6.07 10.52
C LEU A 115 5.59 -5.30 10.07
N PHE A 116 6.62 -5.21 10.91
CA PHE A 116 7.91 -4.61 10.53
C PHE A 116 8.51 -5.31 9.31
N ASP A 117 8.57 -6.64 9.31
CA ASP A 117 9.13 -7.43 8.20
C ASP A 117 8.32 -7.25 6.91
N ILE A 118 6.98 -7.24 7.01
CA ILE A 118 6.09 -7.02 5.86
C ILE A 118 6.29 -5.61 5.28
N VAL A 119 6.28 -4.58 6.13
CA VAL A 119 6.42 -3.18 5.70
C VAL A 119 7.80 -2.92 5.11
N THR A 120 8.87 -3.37 5.77
CA THR A 120 10.24 -3.16 5.30
C THR A 120 10.55 -3.91 4.00
N LYS A 121 9.91 -5.05 3.78
CA LYS A 121 10.07 -5.84 2.54
C LYS A 121 9.26 -5.29 1.36
N HIS A 122 8.04 -4.82 1.60
CA HIS A 122 7.08 -4.54 0.52
C HIS A 122 6.70 -3.08 0.33
N MET A 123 6.89 -2.23 1.35
CA MET A 123 6.39 -0.86 1.38
C MET A 123 7.49 0.20 1.44
N ILE A 124 8.75 -0.21 1.30
CA ILE A 124 9.89 0.71 1.22
C ILE A 124 10.10 1.15 -0.23
N HIS A 125 10.24 2.45 -0.42
CA HIS A 125 10.63 2.98 -1.72
C HIS A 125 12.05 2.48 -2.05
N GLY A 126 12.20 1.84 -3.21
CA GLY A 126 13.49 1.32 -3.65
C GLY A 126 14.57 2.41 -3.74
N PRO A 127 15.86 2.02 -3.84
CA PRO A 127 16.94 2.99 -3.96
C PRO A 127 16.68 3.89 -5.16
N CYS A 128 16.82 5.19 -4.94
CA CYS A 128 16.72 6.20 -5.98
C CYS A 128 17.62 7.38 -5.62
N GLY A 129 17.67 8.40 -6.47
CA GLY A 129 18.52 9.56 -6.23
C GLY A 129 19.99 9.19 -6.37
N ALA A 130 20.79 9.65 -5.41
CA ALA A 130 22.23 9.36 -5.38
C ALA A 130 22.54 7.85 -5.29
N PHE A 131 21.63 7.05 -4.75
CA PHE A 131 21.82 5.60 -4.60
C PHE A 131 21.52 4.81 -5.88
N ASN A 132 20.63 5.32 -6.73
CA ASN A 132 20.34 4.72 -8.03
C ASN A 132 19.66 5.71 -8.98
N MET A 133 20.44 6.27 -9.91
CA MET A 133 19.93 7.24 -10.90
C MET A 133 19.11 6.58 -12.03
N THR A 134 19.19 5.25 -12.17
CA THR A 134 18.48 4.50 -13.22
C THR A 134 17.08 4.06 -12.82
N SER A 135 16.69 4.29 -11.56
CA SER A 135 15.36 3.91 -11.07
C SER A 135 14.23 4.60 -11.86
N PRO A 136 13.10 3.92 -12.16
CA PRO A 136 12.01 4.48 -12.98
C PRO A 136 11.32 5.74 -12.42
N CYS A 137 11.56 6.03 -11.15
CA CYS A 137 11.08 7.24 -10.48
C CYS A 137 11.98 8.46 -10.71
N MET A 138 13.18 8.29 -11.26
CA MET A 138 14.13 9.37 -11.52
C MET A 138 13.76 10.13 -12.78
N GLU A 139 13.76 11.45 -12.68
CA GLU A 139 13.49 12.39 -13.76
C GLU A 139 14.28 13.67 -13.48
N ASN A 140 15.05 14.17 -14.47
CA ASN A 140 15.89 15.37 -14.32
C ASN A 140 16.80 15.36 -13.07
N GLY A 141 17.40 14.19 -12.76
CA GLY A 141 18.31 14.03 -11.62
C GLY A 141 17.64 14.00 -10.24
N LYS A 142 16.30 14.03 -10.16
CA LYS A 142 15.54 13.99 -8.91
C LYS A 142 14.49 12.88 -8.94
N CYS A 143 14.12 12.37 -7.76
CA CYS A 143 13.00 11.45 -7.66
C CYS A 143 11.69 12.23 -7.86
N LYS A 144 10.93 11.94 -8.92
CA LYS A 144 9.64 12.61 -9.22
C LYS A 144 8.55 12.39 -8.16
N LYS A 145 8.79 11.45 -7.24
CA LYS A 145 7.94 11.16 -6.09
C LYS A 145 8.42 11.84 -4.79
N ASN A 146 9.51 12.62 -4.87
CA ASN A 146 10.10 13.37 -3.76
C ASN A 146 10.47 12.49 -2.55
N PHE A 147 11.13 11.36 -2.79
CA PHE A 147 11.71 10.53 -1.72
C PHE A 147 13.16 10.94 -1.41
N PRO A 148 13.58 10.86 -0.13
CA PRO A 148 12.77 10.52 1.04
C PRO A 148 11.77 11.64 1.39
N LYS A 149 10.63 11.26 1.98
CA LYS A 149 9.62 12.23 2.43
C LYS A 149 10.09 12.91 3.73
N PRO A 150 9.83 14.21 3.92
CA PRO A 150 10.19 14.90 5.15
C PRO A 150 9.44 14.32 6.36
N HIS A 151 10.05 14.44 7.53
CA HIS A 151 9.41 14.10 8.80
C HIS A 151 8.35 15.14 9.17
N THR A 152 7.28 14.68 9.82
CA THR A 152 6.23 15.52 10.41
C THR A 152 5.68 14.83 11.65
N ASN A 153 5.47 15.57 12.74
CA ASN A 153 5.01 15.01 14.00
C ASN A 153 3.51 14.73 14.03
N ASP A 154 2.75 15.39 13.15
CA ASP A 154 1.30 15.27 13.07
C ASP A 154 0.85 15.14 11.61
N THR A 155 -0.34 14.56 11.42
CA THR A 155 -1.00 14.56 10.11
C THR A 155 -1.60 15.92 9.79
N ILE A 156 -1.31 16.45 8.59
CA ILE A 156 -1.78 17.76 8.13
C ILE A 156 -2.67 17.56 6.90
N THR A 157 -3.94 17.95 6.98
CA THR A 157 -4.96 17.71 5.94
C THR A 157 -5.26 18.90 5.03
N ASP A 158 -4.65 20.06 5.28
CA ASP A 158 -5.04 21.36 4.68
C ASP A 158 -4.35 21.69 3.33
N ILE A 159 -3.57 20.77 2.76
CA ILE A 159 -2.78 21.06 1.54
C ILE A 159 -3.43 20.40 0.33
N ASP A 160 -4.02 21.20 -0.57
CA ASP A 160 -4.40 20.86 -1.96
C ASP A 160 -5.10 19.49 -2.18
N GLY A 161 -5.78 18.96 -1.17
CA GLY A 161 -6.45 17.66 -1.20
C GLY A 161 -5.56 16.43 -0.98
N TYR A 162 -4.27 16.59 -0.63
CA TYR A 162 -3.38 15.50 -0.25
C TYR A 162 -2.87 15.69 1.19
N PRO A 163 -3.26 14.81 2.13
CA PRO A 163 -2.75 14.91 3.49
C PRO A 163 -1.25 14.59 3.55
N MET A 164 -0.51 15.34 4.36
CA MET A 164 0.81 14.94 4.82
C MET A 164 0.65 14.10 6.08
N TYR A 165 0.75 12.78 5.96
CA TYR A 165 0.62 11.87 7.10
C TYR A 165 1.80 11.99 8.07
N ARG A 166 1.50 11.78 9.36
CA ARG A 166 2.48 11.68 10.44
C ARG A 166 3.64 10.75 10.07
N ARG A 167 4.86 11.26 10.22
CA ARG A 167 6.13 10.55 9.98
C ARG A 167 7.18 11.08 10.97
N ARG A 168 7.18 10.58 12.21
CA ARG A 168 8.09 11.09 13.24
C ARG A 168 9.55 10.74 12.93
N SER A 169 10.46 11.59 13.36
CA SER A 169 11.90 11.27 13.40
C SER A 169 12.21 10.40 14.61
N THR A 170 13.41 9.81 14.67
CA THR A 170 13.86 9.03 15.84
C THR A 170 13.88 9.84 17.13
N GLU A 171 14.18 11.14 17.03
CA GLU A 171 14.14 12.08 18.17
C GLU A 171 12.72 12.28 18.72
N ASN A 172 11.70 12.07 17.88
CA ASN A 172 10.29 12.20 18.24
C ASN A 172 9.61 10.81 18.34
N GLY A 173 10.37 9.74 18.57
CA GLY A 173 9.84 8.40 18.79
C GLY A 173 9.39 7.64 17.53
N GLY A 174 9.81 8.08 16.35
CA GLY A 174 9.69 7.30 15.10
C GLY A 174 10.84 6.31 14.91
N HIS A 175 10.69 5.41 13.94
CA HIS A 175 11.64 4.34 13.68
C HIS A 175 12.23 4.47 12.28
N THR A 176 13.45 3.93 12.11
CA THR A 176 14.16 3.95 10.83
C THR A 176 14.50 2.54 10.38
N PHE A 177 14.65 2.38 9.08
CA PHE A 177 15.09 1.14 8.46
C PHE A 177 16.20 1.46 7.45
N THR A 178 17.29 0.69 7.51
CA THR A 178 18.43 0.84 6.63
C THR A 178 18.44 -0.29 5.63
N MET A 179 18.18 0.02 4.37
CA MET A 179 18.29 -0.94 3.27
C MET A 179 19.75 -1.25 2.95
N ARG A 180 20.12 -2.53 2.92
CA ARG A 180 21.43 -2.98 2.40
C ARG A 180 21.30 -3.33 0.93
N LEU A 181 22.14 -2.74 0.07
CA LEU A 181 22.07 -2.87 -1.39
C LEU A 181 22.14 -4.33 -1.89
N ALA A 182 22.74 -5.26 -1.12
CA ALA A 182 22.84 -6.68 -1.48
C ALA A 182 21.48 -7.42 -1.49
N GLU A 183 20.46 -6.90 -0.80
CA GLU A 183 19.16 -7.56 -0.61
C GLU A 183 18.18 -7.32 -1.79
N LEU A 184 18.50 -6.38 -2.69
CA LEU A 184 17.67 -6.01 -3.84
C LEU A 184 17.63 -7.06 -4.97
N SER A 185 18.57 -8.01 -4.98
CA SER A 185 18.65 -9.05 -6.02
C SER A 185 17.60 -10.16 -5.88
N LYS A 186 16.83 -10.17 -4.78
CA LYS A 186 15.89 -11.26 -4.44
C LYS A 186 14.41 -10.84 -4.48
N SER A 187 14.10 -9.57 -4.74
CA SER A 187 12.74 -9.02 -4.60
C SER A 187 12.13 -8.48 -5.89
N SER A 188 12.76 -8.71 -7.06
CA SER A 188 12.31 -8.22 -8.37
C SER A 188 11.88 -9.34 -9.30
#